data_AF-A0A1X7U8W3-F1
#
_entry.id   AF-A0A1X7U8W3-F1
#
_cell.length_a   1.000
_cell.length_b   1.000
_cell.length_c   1.000
_cell.angle_alpha   90.00
_cell.angle_beta   90.00
_cell.angle_gamma   90.00
#
_symmetry.space_group_name_H-M   'P 1'
#
loop_
_entity.id
_entity.type
_entity.pdbx_description
1 polymer ?
#
loop_
_entity_poly.entity_id
_entity_poly.type
_entity_poly.pdbx_seq_one_letter_code
_entity_poly.pdbx_strand_id
1 'polypeptide(L)'
;MAERLEELLAAVNDSRTAMEQQIKEIREDIKKNKEEVADTVVKHVKRTLPLEFKRKGNEKQFRFNEGVLEKIEEAAAELKTIAIPDGAATLAVPVNVLEKSKQAIKEGMDAIQERQKLICIADHSDYGWDVVQEYISDELVADSDDEKKLSKAEKAAEMKCQKKKKAAAYRGGRNSVTLQQSEI
;
A
#
# COMPACT_ATOMS: atom_id res chain seq x y z
N MET A 1 45.69 50.95 -2.84
CA MET A 1 45.99 49.70 -2.08
C MET A 1 44.83 49.27 -1.19
N ALA A 2 44.18 50.19 -0.46
CA ALA A 2 43.03 49.88 0.41
C ALA A 2 41.80 49.33 -0.35
N GLU A 3 41.34 50.00 -1.41
CA GLU A 3 40.17 49.54 -2.21
C GLU A 3 40.34 48.12 -2.76
N ARG A 4 41.54 47.78 -3.26
CA ARG A 4 41.83 46.45 -3.82
C ARG A 4 41.83 45.35 -2.77
N LEU A 5 42.07 45.69 -1.50
CA LEU A 5 42.01 44.75 -0.37
C LEU A 5 40.56 44.52 0.07
N GLU A 6 39.75 45.58 0.04
CA GLU A 6 38.33 45.57 0.38
C GLU A 6 37.51 44.77 -0.64
N GLU A 7 37.81 44.94 -1.93
CA GLU A 7 37.23 44.17 -3.03
C GLU A 7 37.59 42.67 -2.94
N LEU A 8 38.82 42.34 -2.53
CA LEU A 8 39.27 40.96 -2.36
C LEU A 8 38.59 40.29 -1.16
N LEU A 9 38.36 41.03 -0.08
CA LEU A 9 37.61 40.56 1.10
C LEU A 9 36.14 40.30 0.77
N ALA A 10 35.51 41.17 -0.03
CA ALA A 10 34.14 40.97 -0.50
C ALA A 10 34.04 39.69 -1.35
N ALA A 11 34.92 39.51 -2.33
CA ALA A 11 34.93 38.33 -3.19
C ALA A 11 35.13 37.01 -2.42
N VAL A 12 36.00 37.01 -1.40
CA VAL A 12 36.22 35.84 -0.52
C VAL A 12 34.98 35.55 0.33
N ASN A 13 34.29 36.56 0.84
CA ASN A 13 33.05 36.38 1.60
C ASN A 13 31.90 35.90 0.72
N ASP A 14 31.78 36.38 -0.50
CA ASP A 14 30.79 35.91 -1.47
C ASP A 14 31.04 34.45 -1.85
N SER A 15 32.30 34.09 -2.13
CA SER A 15 32.70 32.71 -2.39
C SER A 15 32.42 31.79 -1.21
N ARG A 16 32.71 32.25 0.02
CA ARG A 16 32.39 31.51 1.25
C ARG A 16 30.88 31.29 1.38
N THR A 17 30.07 32.31 1.16
CA THR A 17 28.60 32.24 1.26
C THR A 17 28.04 31.28 0.21
N ALA A 18 28.56 31.32 -1.02
CA ALA A 18 28.19 30.39 -2.08
C ALA A 18 28.54 28.94 -1.72
N MET A 19 29.72 28.69 -1.16
CA MET A 19 30.11 27.36 -0.67
C MET A 19 29.22 26.88 0.49
N GLU A 20 28.89 27.75 1.44
CA GLU A 20 27.99 27.42 2.55
C GLU A 20 26.59 27.03 2.03
N GLN A 21 26.09 27.74 1.01
CA GLN A 21 24.82 27.42 0.35
C GLN A 21 24.87 26.09 -0.39
N GLN A 22 25.92 25.82 -1.17
CA GLN A 22 26.09 24.53 -1.86
C GLN A 22 26.19 23.35 -0.88
N ILE A 23 26.91 23.53 0.23
CA ILE A 23 27.01 22.51 1.30
C ILE A 23 25.62 22.25 1.91
N LYS A 24 24.79 23.29 2.08
CA LYS A 24 23.44 23.14 2.60
C LYS A 24 22.56 22.33 1.64
N GLU A 25 22.58 22.66 0.36
CA GLU A 25 21.83 21.93 -0.68
C GLU A 25 22.24 20.46 -0.76
N ILE A 26 23.55 20.18 -0.78
CA ILE A 26 24.08 18.81 -0.78
C ILE A 26 23.60 18.03 0.46
N ARG A 27 23.54 18.66 1.64
CA ARG A 27 23.04 17.99 2.86
C ARG A 27 21.55 17.66 2.77
N GLU A 28 20.75 18.57 2.20
CA GLU A 28 19.31 18.36 2.00
C GLU A 28 19.07 17.21 1.01
N ASP A 29 19.83 17.16 -0.09
CA ASP A 29 19.79 16.06 -1.06
C ASP A 29 20.20 14.72 -0.46
N ILE A 30 21.29 14.69 0.33
CA ILE A 30 21.73 13.47 1.03
C ILE A 30 20.65 13.00 2.01
N LYS A 31 20.01 13.93 2.74
CA LYS A 31 18.96 13.57 3.69
C LYS A 31 17.76 12.96 2.97
N LYS A 32 17.29 13.59 1.89
CA LYS A 32 16.18 13.09 1.08
C LYS A 32 16.49 11.72 0.47
N ASN A 33 17.68 11.55 -0.12
CA ASN A 33 18.10 10.26 -0.67
C ASN A 33 18.19 9.16 0.41
N LYS A 34 18.65 9.49 1.62
CA LYS A 34 18.67 8.52 2.74
C LYS A 34 17.28 8.07 3.14
N GLU A 35 16.31 8.98 3.20
CA GLU A 35 14.91 8.67 3.51
C GLU A 35 14.31 7.78 2.41
N GLU A 36 14.52 8.11 1.12
CA GLU A 36 14.06 7.31 -0.02
C GLU A 36 14.67 5.89 -0.05
N VAL A 37 15.97 5.77 0.26
CA VAL A 37 16.66 4.47 0.38
C VAL A 37 16.13 3.69 1.57
N ALA A 38 15.93 4.33 2.72
CA ALA A 38 15.38 3.67 3.91
C ALA A 38 13.97 3.10 3.63
N ASP A 39 13.09 3.88 3.00
CA ASP A 39 11.75 3.42 2.62
C ASP A 39 11.81 2.24 1.64
N THR A 40 12.72 2.28 0.68
CA THR A 40 12.91 1.20 -0.30
C THR A 40 13.39 -0.08 0.38
N VAL A 41 14.38 0.02 1.28
CA VAL A 41 14.89 -1.12 2.05
C VAL A 41 13.81 -1.68 2.97
N VAL A 42 13.03 -0.84 3.64
CA VAL A 42 11.92 -1.28 4.51
C VAL A 42 10.84 -2.00 3.70
N LYS A 43 10.45 -1.48 2.53
CA LYS A 43 9.52 -2.16 1.63
C LYS A 43 10.06 -3.51 1.18
N HIS A 44 11.35 -3.58 0.84
CA HIS A 44 11.98 -4.84 0.44
C HIS A 44 11.99 -5.84 1.60
N VAL A 45 12.45 -5.45 2.79
CA VAL A 45 12.48 -6.32 3.98
C VAL A 45 11.08 -6.83 4.36
N LYS A 46 10.04 -5.99 4.27
CA LYS A 46 8.64 -6.41 4.49
C LYS A 46 8.17 -7.45 3.46
N ARG A 47 8.66 -7.38 2.22
CA ARG A 47 8.41 -8.38 1.16
C ARG A 47 9.24 -9.67 1.37
N THR A 48 10.42 -9.58 1.99
CA THR A 48 11.34 -10.72 2.17
C THR A 48 11.11 -11.52 3.45
N LEU A 49 10.44 -10.98 4.47
CA LEU A 49 10.01 -11.77 5.64
C LEU A 49 9.13 -12.93 5.16
N PRO A 50 9.42 -14.19 5.51
CA PRO A 50 8.66 -15.33 5.02
C PRO A 50 7.24 -15.28 5.57
N LEU A 51 6.32 -14.77 4.76
CA LEU A 51 4.89 -14.92 4.97
C LEU A 51 4.55 -16.39 4.73
N GLU A 52 4.42 -17.16 5.80
CA GLU A 52 3.87 -18.51 5.73
C GLU A 52 2.35 -18.43 5.59
N PHE A 53 1.86 -18.77 4.40
CA PHE A 53 0.44 -18.82 4.12
C PHE A 53 -0.16 -20.18 4.52
N LYS A 54 -1.22 -20.15 5.34
CA LYS A 54 -2.04 -21.32 5.70
C LYS A 54 -2.74 -21.90 4.47
N ARG A 55 -3.25 -21.05 3.56
CA ARG A 55 -4.00 -21.48 2.37
C ARG A 55 -3.19 -21.24 1.10
N LYS A 56 -2.87 -22.31 0.37
CA LYS A 56 -2.10 -22.25 -0.89
C LYS A 56 -2.74 -21.39 -1.99
N GLY A 57 -4.07 -21.24 -2.00
CA GLY A 57 -4.76 -20.33 -2.92
C GLY A 57 -4.43 -18.86 -2.65
N ASN A 58 -4.37 -18.48 -1.37
CA ASN A 58 -4.02 -17.12 -0.94
C ASN A 58 -2.56 -16.80 -1.24
N GLU A 59 -1.65 -17.75 -1.00
CA GLU A 59 -0.24 -17.62 -1.34
C GLU A 59 -0.04 -17.30 -2.84
N LYS A 60 -0.69 -18.08 -3.72
CA LYS A 60 -0.60 -17.87 -5.17
C LYS A 60 -1.10 -16.48 -5.59
N GLN A 61 -2.23 -16.03 -5.02
CA GLN A 61 -2.78 -14.71 -5.30
C GLN A 61 -1.87 -13.60 -4.79
N PHE A 62 -1.28 -13.77 -3.59
CA PHE A 62 -0.37 -12.80 -3.02
C PHE A 62 0.89 -12.62 -3.87
N ARG A 63 1.53 -13.72 -4.27
CA ARG A 63 2.73 -13.71 -5.14
C ARG A 63 2.44 -13.10 -6.51
N PHE A 64 1.28 -13.40 -7.09
CA PHE A 64 0.86 -12.76 -8.33
C PHE A 64 0.71 -11.24 -8.16
N ASN A 65 0.06 -10.80 -7.08
CA ASN A 65 -0.11 -9.38 -6.77
C ASN A 65 1.23 -8.68 -6.50
N GLU A 66 2.23 -9.36 -5.93
CA GLU A 66 3.58 -8.80 -5.79
C GLU A 66 4.20 -8.48 -7.16
N GLY A 67 4.10 -9.38 -8.12
CA GLY A 67 4.58 -9.14 -9.49
C GLY A 67 3.82 -8.01 -10.19
N VAL A 68 2.51 -7.88 -9.97
CA VAL A 68 1.72 -6.75 -10.48
C VAL A 68 2.20 -5.43 -9.85
N LEU A 69 2.41 -5.41 -8.54
CA LEU A 69 2.88 -4.22 -7.83
C LEU A 69 4.27 -3.78 -8.31
N GLU A 70 5.18 -4.72 -8.55
CA GLU A 70 6.49 -4.45 -9.13
C GLU A 70 6.37 -3.75 -10.49
N LYS A 71 5.49 -4.23 -11.38
CA LYS A 71 5.26 -3.60 -12.69
C LYS A 71 4.66 -2.21 -12.60
N ILE A 72 3.80 -1.95 -11.61
CA ILE A 72 3.26 -0.61 -11.38
C ILE A 72 4.35 0.32 -10.79
N GLU A 73 5.21 -0.19 -9.91
CA GLU A 73 6.37 0.53 -9.38
C GLU A 73 7.38 0.89 -10.48
N GLU A 74 7.66 -0.03 -11.41
CA GLU A 74 8.46 0.24 -12.62
C GLU A 74 7.84 1.38 -13.44
N ALA A 75 6.55 1.32 -13.75
CA ALA A 75 5.85 2.37 -14.50
C ALA A 75 5.87 3.73 -13.76
N ALA A 76 5.75 3.71 -12.43
CA ALA A 76 5.86 4.92 -11.60
C ALA A 76 7.27 5.53 -11.69
N ALA A 77 8.32 4.70 -11.69
CA ALA A 77 9.70 5.14 -11.81
C ALA A 77 9.98 5.76 -13.19
N GLU A 78 9.50 5.14 -14.27
CA GLU A 78 9.62 5.66 -15.62
C GLU A 78 8.96 7.05 -15.75
N LEU A 79 7.76 7.25 -15.20
CA LEU A 79 7.09 8.55 -15.22
C LEU A 79 7.84 9.64 -14.44
N LYS A 80 8.65 9.30 -13.43
CA LYS A 80 9.49 10.27 -12.72
C LYS A 80 10.66 10.77 -13.56
N THR A 81 11.13 9.97 -14.53
CA THR A 81 12.24 10.38 -15.41
C THR A 81 11.82 11.42 -16.45
N ILE A 82 10.51 11.60 -16.66
CA ILE A 82 9.96 12.66 -17.50
C ILE A 82 10.09 13.98 -16.73
N ALA A 83 11.28 14.58 -16.79
CA ALA A 83 11.50 15.94 -16.29
C ALA A 83 10.72 16.93 -17.15
N ILE A 84 9.96 17.82 -16.52
CA ILE A 84 9.38 18.99 -17.16
C ILE A 84 10.50 20.04 -17.21
N PRO A 85 11.06 20.40 -18.38
CA PRO A 85 12.05 21.47 -18.43
C PRO A 85 11.34 22.78 -18.12
N ASP A 86 11.85 23.55 -17.16
CA ASP A 86 11.39 24.90 -16.90
C ASP A 86 11.53 25.74 -18.19
N GLY A 87 10.41 26.22 -18.72
CA GLY A 87 10.37 27.08 -19.91
C GLY A 87 10.25 26.39 -21.27
N ALA A 88 10.09 25.06 -21.35
CA ALA A 88 9.87 24.39 -22.64
C ALA A 88 8.41 24.57 -23.13
N ALA A 89 8.23 25.46 -24.11
CA ALA A 89 6.95 25.76 -24.76
C ALA A 89 6.35 24.60 -25.58
N THR A 90 6.87 23.37 -25.50
CA THR A 90 6.30 22.20 -26.17
C THR A 90 6.67 20.91 -25.43
N LEU A 91 5.94 20.62 -24.36
CA LEU A 91 5.79 19.23 -23.92
C LEU A 91 4.88 18.51 -24.93
N ALA A 92 5.34 17.40 -25.51
CA ALA A 92 4.50 16.54 -26.34
C ALA A 92 3.32 15.92 -25.55
N VAL A 93 3.42 15.90 -24.22
CA VAL A 93 2.39 15.41 -23.29
C VAL A 93 1.94 16.55 -22.38
N PRO A 94 0.67 16.97 -22.42
CA PRO A 94 0.15 18.01 -21.53
C PRO A 94 0.41 17.69 -20.04
N VAL A 95 0.83 18.68 -19.25
CA VAL A 95 1.16 18.51 -17.82
C VAL A 95 0.00 17.89 -17.04
N ASN A 96 -1.24 18.26 -17.35
CA ASN A 96 -2.43 17.68 -16.73
C ASN A 96 -2.61 16.18 -17.05
N VAL A 97 -2.15 15.71 -18.22
CA VAL A 97 -2.18 14.28 -18.58
C VAL A 97 -1.11 13.53 -17.79
N LEU A 98 0.08 14.11 -17.64
CA LEU A 98 1.15 13.53 -16.84
C LEU A 98 0.75 13.39 -15.36
N GLU A 99 0.18 14.44 -14.77
CA GLU A 99 -0.27 14.41 -13.37
C GLU A 99 -1.43 13.42 -13.17
N LYS A 100 -2.40 13.36 -14.08
CA LYS A 100 -3.44 12.32 -14.06
C LYS A 100 -2.87 10.91 -14.15
N SER A 101 -1.83 10.71 -14.96
CA SER A 101 -1.18 9.40 -15.11
C SER A 101 -0.45 8.99 -13.83
N LYS A 102 0.28 9.92 -13.19
CA LYS A 102 0.92 9.69 -11.88
C LYS A 102 -0.11 9.34 -10.81
N GLN A 103 -1.23 10.07 -10.77
CA GLN A 103 -2.31 9.82 -9.82
C GLN A 103 -2.96 8.44 -10.04
N ALA A 104 -3.27 8.07 -11.29
CA ALA A 104 -3.83 6.76 -11.61
C ALA A 104 -2.89 5.60 -11.26
N ILE A 105 -1.58 5.77 -11.47
CA ILE A 105 -0.57 4.79 -11.05
C ILE A 105 -0.57 4.64 -9.52
N LYS A 106 -0.59 5.76 -8.78
CA LYS A 106 -0.65 5.73 -7.32
C LYS A 106 -1.90 5.00 -6.83
N GLU A 107 -3.07 5.30 -7.39
CA GLU A 107 -4.32 4.60 -7.06
C GLU A 107 -4.22 3.09 -7.36
N GLY A 108 -3.56 2.71 -8.45
CA GLY A 108 -3.28 1.30 -8.77
C GLY A 108 -2.38 0.62 -7.74
N MET A 109 -1.34 1.32 -7.25
CA MET A 109 -0.47 0.81 -6.19
C MET A 109 -1.25 0.62 -4.89
N ASP A 110 -2.03 1.62 -4.49
CA ASP A 110 -2.83 1.60 -3.26
C ASP A 110 -3.86 0.46 -3.30
N ALA A 111 -4.52 0.25 -4.45
CA ALA A 111 -5.48 -0.84 -4.65
C ALA A 111 -4.84 -2.23 -4.51
N ILE A 112 -3.65 -2.44 -5.06
CA ILE A 112 -2.94 -3.73 -4.95
C ILE A 112 -2.45 -3.97 -3.52
N GLN A 113 -1.96 -2.92 -2.84
CA GLN A 113 -1.55 -3.02 -1.44
C GLN A 113 -2.73 -3.35 -0.52
N GLU A 114 -3.88 -2.71 -0.71
CA GLU A 114 -5.10 -3.05 0.02
C GLU A 114 -5.50 -4.50 -0.26
N ARG A 115 -5.44 -4.94 -1.52
CA ARG A 115 -5.74 -6.34 -1.86
C ARG A 115 -4.80 -7.32 -1.16
N GLN A 116 -3.50 -7.02 -1.07
CA GLN A 116 -2.53 -7.84 -0.34
C GLN A 116 -2.85 -7.90 1.17
N LYS A 117 -3.22 -6.76 1.79
CA LYS A 117 -3.69 -6.71 3.18
C LYS A 117 -4.89 -7.63 3.41
N LEU A 118 -5.89 -7.56 2.53
CA LEU A 118 -7.07 -8.41 2.62
C LEU A 118 -6.76 -9.91 2.46
N ILE A 119 -5.81 -10.27 1.59
CA ILE A 119 -5.35 -11.66 1.46
C ILE A 119 -4.71 -12.14 2.76
N CYS A 120 -3.87 -11.32 3.40
CA CYS A 120 -3.27 -11.65 4.69
C CYS A 120 -4.33 -11.82 5.79
N ILE A 121 -5.32 -10.93 5.87
CA ILE A 121 -6.45 -11.05 6.81
C ILE A 121 -7.21 -12.37 6.59
N ALA A 122 -7.56 -12.65 5.33
CA ALA A 122 -8.24 -13.89 4.99
C ALA A 122 -7.38 -15.08 5.44
N ASP A 123 -6.11 -15.11 5.07
CA ASP A 123 -5.23 -16.25 5.35
C ASP A 123 -4.99 -16.49 6.83
N HIS A 124 -4.83 -15.43 7.62
CA HIS A 124 -4.61 -15.52 9.05
C HIS A 124 -5.83 -16.08 9.79
N SER A 125 -7.04 -15.64 9.42
CA SER A 125 -8.25 -16.00 10.13
C SER A 125 -8.81 -17.37 9.73
N ASP A 126 -9.32 -18.11 10.71
CA ASP A 126 -9.97 -19.41 10.51
C ASP A 126 -11.26 -19.30 9.68
N TYR A 127 -11.94 -18.14 9.76
CA TYR A 127 -13.14 -17.85 8.97
C TYR A 127 -12.83 -17.30 7.57
N GLY A 128 -11.55 -17.09 7.24
CA GLY A 128 -11.12 -16.81 5.88
C GLY A 128 -11.71 -15.53 5.29
N TRP A 129 -12.22 -15.65 4.05
CA TRP A 129 -12.82 -14.52 3.32
C TRP A 129 -14.10 -14.00 3.97
N ASP A 130 -14.76 -14.76 4.84
CA ASP A 130 -15.92 -14.25 5.59
C ASP A 130 -15.49 -13.09 6.52
N VAL A 131 -14.30 -13.16 7.14
CA VAL A 131 -13.75 -12.03 7.94
C VAL A 131 -13.51 -10.81 7.09
N VAL A 132 -12.94 -11.01 5.89
CA VAL A 132 -12.69 -9.91 4.96
C VAL A 132 -13.98 -9.20 4.58
N GLN A 133 -15.07 -9.94 4.36
CA GLN A 133 -16.36 -9.33 4.05
C GLN A 133 -16.88 -8.46 5.20
N GLU A 134 -16.75 -8.91 6.45
CA GLU A 134 -17.12 -8.09 7.61
C GLU A 134 -16.18 -6.90 7.78
N TYR A 135 -14.87 -7.09 7.56
CA TYR A 135 -13.85 -6.06 7.67
C TYR A 135 -14.10 -4.92 6.66
N ILE A 136 -14.42 -5.25 5.40
CA ILE A 136 -14.76 -4.24 4.39
C ILE A 136 -16.13 -3.60 4.69
N SER A 137 -17.11 -4.36 5.19
CA SER A 137 -18.44 -3.81 5.49
C SER A 137 -18.46 -2.79 6.64
N ASP A 138 -17.44 -2.81 7.51
CA ASP A 138 -17.30 -1.91 8.66
C ASP A 138 -16.56 -0.59 8.31
N GLU A 139 -16.40 -0.26 7.01
CA GLU A 139 -15.73 0.95 6.49
C GLU A 139 -16.36 2.29 6.94
N LEU A 140 -17.50 2.24 7.65
CA LEU A 140 -18.22 3.41 8.16
C LEU A 140 -17.66 4.00 9.48
N VAL A 141 -16.64 3.39 10.10
CA VAL A 141 -16.03 3.92 11.34
C VAL A 141 -14.61 4.42 11.05
N ALA A 142 -14.53 5.65 10.55
CA ALA A 142 -13.32 6.33 10.07
C ALA A 142 -12.19 6.55 11.11
N ASP A 143 -12.31 6.04 12.34
CA ASP A 143 -11.34 6.25 13.42
C ASP A 143 -11.14 4.99 14.30
N SER A 144 -11.46 3.80 13.79
CA SER A 144 -11.19 2.56 14.50
C SER A 144 -9.79 2.05 14.18
N ASP A 145 -8.97 1.90 15.22
CA ASP A 145 -7.76 1.09 15.25
C ASP A 145 -7.96 -0.24 14.46
N ASP A 146 -7.03 -0.53 13.55
CA ASP A 146 -7.12 -1.64 12.60
C ASP A 146 -7.27 -2.99 13.33
N GLU A 147 -6.66 -3.12 14.51
CA GLU A 147 -6.76 -4.31 15.36
C GLU A 147 -8.19 -4.49 15.92
N LYS A 148 -8.83 -3.39 16.36
CA LYS A 148 -10.22 -3.43 16.85
C LYS A 148 -11.19 -3.80 15.73
N LYS A 149 -10.96 -3.24 14.54
CA LYS A 149 -11.76 -3.53 13.34
C LYS A 149 -11.66 -5.01 12.97
N LEU A 150 -10.44 -5.57 12.97
CA LEU A 150 -10.22 -6.98 12.70
C LEU A 150 -10.90 -7.88 13.75
N SER A 151 -10.74 -7.58 15.04
CA SER A 151 -11.37 -8.37 16.11
C SER A 151 -12.91 -8.41 16.00
N LYS A 152 -13.53 -7.28 15.63
CA LYS A 152 -14.97 -7.19 15.41
C LYS A 152 -15.41 -7.99 14.18
N ALA A 153 -14.66 -7.89 13.08
CA ALA A 153 -14.89 -8.66 11.87
C ALA A 153 -14.81 -10.17 12.13
N GLU A 154 -13.83 -10.64 12.90
CA GLU A 154 -13.71 -12.06 13.26
C GLU A 154 -14.92 -12.56 14.08
N LYS A 155 -15.33 -11.81 15.12
CA LYS A 155 -16.52 -12.16 15.92
C LYS A 155 -17.79 -12.22 15.07
N ALA A 156 -17.95 -11.27 14.14
CA ALA A 156 -19.11 -11.24 13.25
C ALA A 156 -19.13 -12.44 12.28
N ALA A 157 -17.98 -12.78 11.69
CA ALA A 157 -17.82 -13.95 10.83
C ALA A 157 -18.08 -15.26 11.59
N GLU A 158 -17.54 -15.38 12.82
CA GLU A 158 -17.80 -16.51 13.71
C GLU A 158 -19.30 -16.69 13.96
N MET A 159 -19.98 -15.63 14.39
CA MET A 159 -21.41 -15.68 14.70
C MET A 159 -22.24 -16.07 13.47
N LYS A 160 -21.87 -15.58 12.27
CA LYS A 160 -22.52 -16.00 11.01
C LYS A 160 -22.28 -17.47 10.71
N CYS A 161 -21.05 -17.97 10.89
CA CYS A 161 -20.71 -19.38 10.69
C CYS A 161 -21.49 -20.29 11.66
N GLN A 162 -21.53 -19.93 12.95
CA GLN A 162 -22.29 -20.68 13.96
C GLN A 162 -23.80 -20.70 13.66
N LYS A 163 -24.39 -19.56 13.25
CA LYS A 163 -25.81 -19.49 12.84
C LYS A 163 -26.10 -20.38 11.63
N LYS A 164 -25.22 -20.37 10.61
CA LYS A 164 -25.33 -21.25 9.43
C LYS A 164 -25.30 -22.73 9.84
N LYS A 165 -24.37 -23.14 10.72
CA LYS A 165 -24.29 -24.52 11.24
C LYS A 165 -25.56 -24.94 11.99
N LYS A 166 -26.09 -24.09 12.88
CA LYS A 166 -27.36 -24.35 13.60
C LYS A 166 -28.55 -24.47 12.65
N ALA A 167 -28.64 -23.61 11.64
CA ALA A 167 -29.71 -23.66 10.65
C ALA A 167 -29.63 -24.92 9.77
N ALA A 168 -28.43 -25.36 9.39
CA ALA A 168 -28.22 -26.59 8.64
C ALA A 168 -28.61 -27.84 9.46
N ALA A 169 -28.23 -27.89 10.74
CA ALA A 169 -28.64 -28.97 11.64
C ALA A 169 -30.17 -29.07 11.79
N TYR A 170 -30.85 -27.93 11.91
CA TYR A 170 -32.31 -27.87 11.99
C TYR A 170 -33.00 -28.36 10.70
N ARG A 171 -32.43 -28.06 9.52
CA ARG A 171 -32.94 -28.56 8.22
C ARG A 171 -32.68 -30.06 8.03
N GLY A 172 -31.52 -30.56 8.45
CA GLY A 172 -31.19 -31.99 8.39
C GLY A 172 -32.10 -32.85 9.27
N GLY A 173 -32.44 -32.37 10.48
CA GLY A 173 -33.38 -33.06 11.36
C GLY A 173 -34.80 -33.13 10.80
N ARG A 174 -35.28 -32.05 10.14
CA ARG A 174 -36.63 -31.99 9.57
C ARG A 174 -36.86 -32.99 8.44
N ASN A 175 -35.87 -33.17 7.56
CA ASN A 175 -35.97 -34.14 6.47
C ASN A 175 -35.95 -35.60 6.98
N SER A 176 -35.30 -35.89 8.12
CA SER A 176 -35.33 -37.25 8.70
C SER A 176 -36.70 -37.62 9.28
N VAL A 177 -37.43 -36.65 9.84
CA VAL A 177 -38.77 -36.87 10.41
C VAL A 177 -39.82 -37.06 9.33
N THR A 178 -39.70 -36.38 8.19
CA THR A 178 -40.66 -36.51 7.08
C THR A 178 -40.55 -37.85 6.34
N LEU A 179 -39.36 -38.45 6.26
CA LEU A 179 -39.14 -39.76 5.62
C LEU A 179 -39.70 -40.95 6.43
N GLN A 180 -39.84 -40.83 7.76
CA GLN A 180 -40.43 -41.90 8.58
C GLN A 180 -41.96 -41.92 8.58
N GLN A 181 -42.62 -40.87 8.07
CA GLN A 181 -44.08 -40.79 8.02
C GLN A 181 -44.69 -41.21 6.68
N SER A 182 -43.87 -41.58 5.68
CA SER A 182 -44.33 -42.02 4.36
C SER A 182 -44.29 -43.54 4.15
N GLU A 183 -43.98 -44.33 5.18
CA GLU A 183 -43.90 -45.81 5.12
C GLU A 183 -45.03 -46.52 5.90
N ILE A 184 -46.26 -45.97 5.89
CA ILE A 184 -47.45 -46.66 6.42
C ILE A 184 -48.56 -46.69 5.38
#